data_AF-A0A932FX95-F1
#
_entry.id   AF-A0A932FX95-F1
#
_cell.length_a   1.000
_cell.length_b   1.000
_cell.length_c   1.000
_cell.angle_alpha   90.00
_cell.angle_beta   90.00
_cell.angle_gamma   90.00
#
_symmetry.space_group_name_H-M   'P 1'
#
loop_
_entity.id
_entity.type
_entity.pdbx_description
1 polymer ?
#
loop_
_entity_poly.entity_id
_entity_poly.type
_entity_poly.pdbx_seq_one_letter_code
_entity_poly.pdbx_strand_id
1 'polypeptide(L)'
;MRHLALPALGLLALSCGSGSFGGTPIGGSPCDVVVCAPGHSCVEGVCVQDDACANVGCQVGWVCSRGSCVAPRLDEDGDTFGAGADCDDRDPQIIPGTTRPCANRCGNGVTVCQNGAWSDCTSPEECSCDPPGSARREPCGRCGTANRSCTADGVWARDPGPCDGQGACEPGSEQVEACGDCSTRGRSCGAECLWADWAACERSSQCDPAAGPEVADCTECGTQERSCTGTCLWGTWGLCEGGDDKCDTPMTCSTNGLCA
;
A
#
# COMPACT_ATOMS: atom_id res chain seq x y z
N MET A 1 -51.40 18.62 8.16
CA MET A 1 -50.38 19.66 8.43
C MET A 1 -49.62 19.89 7.14
N ARG A 2 -49.39 21.17 6.83
CA ARG A 2 -49.02 21.69 5.51
C ARG A 2 -47.65 21.19 5.06
N HIS A 3 -47.60 20.55 3.90
CA HIS A 3 -46.37 20.31 3.15
C HIS A 3 -45.90 21.64 2.54
N LEU A 4 -44.79 22.17 3.06
CA LEU A 4 -44.10 23.30 2.48
C LEU A 4 -43.26 22.81 1.30
N ALA A 5 -43.66 23.21 0.09
CA ALA A 5 -42.91 23.04 -1.14
C ALA A 5 -41.66 23.94 -1.11
N LEU A 6 -40.49 23.36 -1.37
CA LEU A 6 -39.25 24.08 -1.63
C LEU A 6 -39.32 24.78 -2.99
N PRO A 7 -38.80 26.01 -3.13
CA PRO A 7 -38.78 26.70 -4.42
C PRO A 7 -37.66 26.14 -5.30
N ALA A 8 -38.00 25.89 -6.56
CA ALA A 8 -37.06 25.58 -7.62
C ALA A 8 -36.10 26.78 -7.82
N LEU A 9 -34.81 26.55 -7.55
CA LEU A 9 -33.74 27.46 -7.94
C LEU A 9 -33.64 27.45 -9.47
N GLY A 10 -34.02 28.57 -10.08
CA GLY A 10 -33.97 28.77 -11.52
C GLY A 10 -32.54 28.69 -12.04
N LEU A 11 -32.33 27.82 -13.05
CA LEU A 11 -31.21 27.94 -13.96
C LEU A 11 -31.30 29.28 -14.69
N LEU A 12 -30.49 30.24 -14.27
CA LEU A 12 -30.17 31.42 -15.08
C LEU A 12 -29.24 30.96 -16.21
N ALA A 13 -29.84 30.63 -17.36
CA ALA A 13 -29.12 30.52 -18.61
C ALA A 13 -28.61 31.93 -18.98
N LEU A 14 -27.32 32.19 -18.75
CA LEU A 14 -26.64 33.33 -19.35
C LEU A 14 -26.60 33.10 -20.87
N SER A 15 -27.44 33.85 -21.58
CA SER A 15 -27.38 33.95 -23.03
C SER A 15 -26.11 34.71 -23.41
N CYS A 16 -25.13 33.99 -23.97
CA CYS A 16 -23.97 34.63 -24.60
C CYS A 16 -24.46 35.26 -25.91
N GLY A 17 -24.53 36.59 -25.94
CA GLY A 17 -24.93 37.34 -27.13
C GLY A 17 -23.95 37.09 -28.27
N SER A 18 -24.47 36.54 -29.38
CA SER A 18 -23.72 36.34 -30.62
C SER A 18 -23.47 37.68 -31.31
N GLY A 19 -22.51 38.45 -30.79
CA GLY A 19 -21.94 39.61 -31.46
C GLY A 19 -21.00 39.16 -32.56
N SER A 20 -21.51 39.11 -33.80
CA SER A 20 -20.70 38.87 -35.00
C SER A 20 -19.86 40.12 -35.28
N PHE A 21 -18.62 40.15 -34.77
CA PHE A 21 -17.61 41.10 -35.21
C PHE A 21 -16.74 40.43 -36.27
N GLY A 22 -17.06 40.74 -37.53
CA GLY A 22 -16.19 40.52 -38.66
C GLY A 22 -14.95 41.40 -38.53
N GLY A 23 -13.89 40.82 -37.99
CA GLY A 23 -12.56 41.40 -37.95
C GLY A 23 -11.58 40.25 -37.78
N THR A 24 -10.78 39.98 -38.81
CA THR A 24 -9.64 39.06 -38.75
C THR A 24 -8.75 39.45 -37.55
N PRO A 25 -8.57 38.59 -36.53
CA PRO A 25 -7.66 38.91 -35.43
C PRO A 25 -6.22 38.81 -35.95
N ILE A 26 -5.66 39.98 -36.21
CA ILE A 26 -4.22 40.23 -36.22
C ILE A 26 -3.69 39.93 -34.80
N GLY A 27 -3.24 38.69 -34.58
CA GLY A 27 -2.22 38.34 -33.57
C GLY A 27 -2.52 38.60 -32.08
N GLY A 28 -3.78 38.57 -31.64
CA GLY A 28 -4.13 38.67 -30.22
C GLY A 28 -4.26 37.29 -29.55
N SER A 29 -3.84 37.17 -28.29
CA SER A 29 -4.08 35.98 -27.48
C SER A 29 -5.57 35.83 -27.18
N PRO A 30 -6.15 34.62 -27.17
CA PRO A 30 -7.55 34.39 -26.74
C PRO A 30 -7.88 34.95 -25.34
N CYS A 31 -6.86 35.26 -24.54
CA CYS A 31 -6.99 35.83 -23.21
C CYS A 31 -7.04 37.37 -23.14
N ASP A 32 -6.84 38.08 -24.25
CA ASP A 32 -6.74 39.55 -24.27
C ASP A 32 -8.06 40.25 -23.86
N VAL A 33 -9.19 39.53 -23.91
CA VAL A 33 -10.52 40.04 -23.54
C VAL A 33 -11.15 39.29 -22.36
N VAL A 34 -10.41 38.37 -21.72
CA VAL A 34 -10.93 37.53 -20.64
C VAL A 34 -10.45 38.07 -19.30
N VAL A 35 -11.39 38.51 -18.45
CA VAL A 35 -11.09 38.93 -17.07
C VAL A 35 -11.51 37.82 -16.13
N CYS A 36 -10.54 37.19 -15.48
CA CYS A 36 -10.78 36.10 -14.54
C CYS A 36 -11.03 36.61 -13.11
N ALA A 37 -11.80 35.84 -12.33
CA ALA A 37 -12.01 36.10 -10.92
C ALA A 37 -10.68 35.99 -10.15
N PRO A 38 -10.55 36.63 -8.96
CA PRO A 38 -9.35 36.47 -8.14
C PRO A 38 -8.99 34.98 -7.92
N GLY A 39 -7.73 34.63 -8.19
CA GLY A 39 -7.20 33.25 -8.08
C GLY A 39 -7.49 32.35 -9.29
N HIS A 40 -7.77 32.93 -10.46
CA HIS A 40 -7.89 32.22 -11.73
C HIS A 40 -7.06 32.94 -12.81
N SER A 41 -6.34 32.18 -13.63
CA SER A 41 -5.63 32.67 -14.81
C SER A 41 -6.35 32.27 -16.09
N CYS A 42 -6.27 33.11 -17.11
CA CYS A 42 -6.76 32.74 -18.43
C CYS A 42 -5.75 31.83 -19.14
N VAL A 43 -6.20 30.65 -19.55
CA VAL A 43 -5.48 29.70 -20.39
C VAL A 43 -6.38 29.38 -21.59
N GLU A 44 -5.92 29.70 -22.80
CA GLU A 44 -6.65 29.47 -24.05
C GLU A 44 -8.07 30.08 -24.09
N GLY A 45 -8.26 31.24 -23.46
CA GLY A 45 -9.56 31.92 -23.41
C GLY A 45 -10.50 31.42 -22.32
N VAL A 46 -10.06 30.49 -21.46
CA VAL A 46 -10.83 29.95 -20.34
C VAL A 46 -10.14 30.29 -19.02
N CYS A 47 -10.91 30.76 -18.05
CA CYS A 47 -10.40 30.95 -16.69
C CYS A 47 -10.26 29.60 -15.99
N VAL A 48 -9.03 29.19 -15.73
CA VAL A 48 -8.71 28.03 -14.91
C VAL A 48 -8.32 28.50 -13.52
N GLN A 49 -8.69 27.73 -12.49
CA GLN A 49 -8.23 28.02 -11.14
C GLN A 49 -6.71 27.98 -11.13
N ASP A 50 -6.08 29.04 -10.62
CA ASP A 50 -4.64 29.04 -10.45
C ASP A 50 -4.31 27.88 -9.52
N ASP A 51 -3.50 26.93 -10.00
CA ASP A 51 -2.91 25.95 -9.10
C ASP A 51 -2.03 26.74 -8.13
N ALA A 52 -2.57 26.95 -6.93
CA ALA A 52 -1.92 27.68 -5.87
C ALA A 52 -0.54 27.08 -5.52
N CYS A 53 -0.28 25.84 -5.96
CA CYS A 53 0.96 25.10 -5.76
C CYS A 53 1.93 25.10 -6.94
N ALA A 54 1.56 25.64 -8.12
CA ALA A 54 2.40 25.59 -9.33
C ALA A 54 3.80 26.24 -9.17
N ASN A 55 3.95 27.18 -8.23
CA ASN A 55 5.22 27.87 -7.95
C ASN A 55 5.66 27.78 -6.48
N VAL A 56 5.08 26.84 -5.71
CA VAL A 56 5.42 26.67 -4.29
C VAL A 56 6.43 25.56 -4.15
N GLY A 57 7.71 25.93 -4.04
CA GLY A 57 8.78 25.00 -3.69
C GLY A 57 8.76 24.73 -2.18
N CYS A 58 8.29 23.55 -1.78
CA CYS A 58 8.37 23.12 -0.39
C CYS A 58 9.72 22.49 -0.07
N GLN A 59 10.14 22.61 1.19
CA GLN A 59 11.33 21.91 1.69
C GLN A 59 11.18 20.38 1.54
N VAL A 60 12.30 19.65 1.57
CA VAL A 60 12.30 18.19 1.43
C VAL A 60 11.33 17.58 2.46
N GLY A 61 10.36 16.81 1.97
CA GLY A 61 9.35 16.16 2.79
C GLY A 61 8.19 17.06 3.23
N TRP A 62 7.81 18.10 2.47
CA TRP A 62 6.59 18.90 2.71
C TRP A 62 5.74 18.94 1.43
N VAL A 63 4.41 18.97 1.59
CA VAL A 63 3.47 18.98 0.45
C VAL A 63 2.80 20.34 0.37
N CYS A 64 2.61 20.85 -0.84
CA CYS A 64 1.81 22.05 -1.04
C CYS A 64 0.32 21.71 -1.06
N SER A 65 -0.45 22.39 -0.21
CA SER A 65 -1.91 22.33 -0.20
C SER A 65 -2.47 23.74 -0.15
N ARG A 66 -3.32 24.11 -1.13
CA ARG A 66 -3.92 25.44 -1.26
C ARG A 66 -2.90 26.60 -1.23
N GLY A 67 -1.72 26.39 -1.82
CA GLY A 67 -0.66 27.40 -1.91
C GLY A 67 0.14 27.63 -0.64
N SER A 68 0.02 26.74 0.35
CA SER A 68 0.85 26.73 1.55
C SER A 68 1.57 25.40 1.68
N CYS A 69 2.86 25.44 2.04
CA CYS A 69 3.58 24.25 2.45
C CYS A 69 3.05 23.82 3.81
N VAL A 70 2.45 22.63 3.85
CA VAL A 70 2.07 21.98 5.09
C VAL A 70 3.05 20.85 5.35
N ALA A 71 3.47 20.71 6.61
CA ALA A 71 4.22 19.52 7.01
C ALA A 71 3.34 18.31 6.65
N PRO A 72 3.89 17.19 6.15
CA PRO A 72 3.19 15.92 6.24
C PRO A 72 3.03 15.72 7.75
N ARG A 73 1.83 15.97 8.25
CA ARG A 73 1.51 15.71 9.65
C ARG A 73 0.80 14.37 9.82
N LEU A 74 0.73 13.56 8.78
CA LEU A 74 -0.57 12.98 8.50
C LEU A 74 -0.56 11.61 7.83
N ASP A 75 0.59 10.94 7.70
CA ASP A 75 0.68 9.53 7.25
C ASP A 75 2.17 9.10 7.13
N GLU A 76 2.88 8.80 8.23
CA GLU A 76 4.30 8.38 8.16
C GLU A 76 4.49 6.96 7.57
N ASP A 77 3.45 6.12 7.58
CA ASP A 77 3.49 4.74 7.06
C ASP A 77 2.70 4.47 5.76
N GLY A 78 1.93 5.43 5.28
CA GLY A 78 1.24 5.40 3.98
C GLY A 78 -0.15 4.75 4.00
N ASP A 79 -0.78 4.58 5.15
CA ASP A 79 -2.08 3.89 5.32
C ASP A 79 -3.32 4.78 5.09
N THR A 80 -3.11 6.04 4.69
CA THR A 80 -4.09 7.11 4.44
C THR A 80 -4.70 7.77 5.68
N PHE A 81 -4.30 7.31 6.87
CA PHE A 81 -4.56 7.96 8.14
C PHE A 81 -3.31 8.67 8.60
N GLY A 82 -3.50 9.65 9.48
CA GLY A 82 -2.37 10.38 10.03
C GLY A 82 -2.34 10.32 11.53
N ALA A 83 -1.22 10.73 12.12
CA ALA A 83 -0.98 10.75 13.57
C ALA A 83 -2.10 11.31 14.47
N GLY A 84 -3.07 12.08 13.96
CA GLY A 84 -4.24 12.54 14.71
C GLY A 84 -5.42 11.56 14.74
N ALA A 85 -5.45 10.58 13.85
CA ALA A 85 -6.44 9.51 13.75
C ALA A 85 -5.81 8.14 14.02
N ASP A 86 -4.57 7.96 13.58
CA ASP A 86 -3.74 6.78 13.74
C ASP A 86 -3.07 6.74 15.13
N CYS A 87 -3.15 5.58 15.77
CA CYS A 87 -2.56 5.34 17.08
C CYS A 87 -1.07 4.97 17.02
N ASP A 88 -0.54 4.65 15.84
CA ASP A 88 0.88 4.42 15.56
C ASP A 88 1.19 4.70 14.08
N ASP A 89 1.46 5.97 13.75
CA ASP A 89 1.75 6.53 12.40
C ASP A 89 3.02 5.94 11.72
N ARG A 90 3.53 4.81 12.21
CA ARG A 90 4.73 4.10 11.74
C ARG A 90 4.45 2.64 11.41
N ASP A 91 3.23 2.17 11.65
CA ASP A 91 2.78 0.82 11.39
C ASP A 91 1.50 0.87 10.54
N PRO A 92 1.59 0.61 9.22
CA PRO A 92 0.46 0.78 8.30
C PRO A 92 -0.67 -0.23 8.52
N GLN A 93 -0.54 -1.11 9.53
CA GLN A 93 -1.59 -2.01 10.00
C GLN A 93 -2.43 -1.38 11.14
N ILE A 94 -2.05 -0.22 11.69
CA ILE A 94 -2.64 0.41 12.88
C ILE A 94 -3.65 1.52 12.53
N ILE A 95 -4.53 1.26 11.56
CA ILE A 95 -5.61 2.20 11.21
C ILE A 95 -6.67 2.42 12.33
N PRO A 96 -7.48 3.50 12.25
CA PRO A 96 -8.66 3.67 13.10
C PRO A 96 -9.60 2.47 13.06
N GLY A 97 -9.97 1.98 14.25
CA GLY A 97 -10.78 0.77 14.42
C GLY A 97 -9.97 -0.51 14.64
N THR A 98 -8.65 -0.50 14.41
CA THR A 98 -7.76 -1.62 14.78
C THR A 98 -7.89 -1.91 16.26
N THR A 99 -7.87 -3.20 16.63
CA THR A 99 -8.00 -3.66 18.01
C THR A 99 -6.72 -4.34 18.48
N ARG A 100 -6.30 -4.13 19.73
CA ARG A 100 -5.24 -4.91 20.37
C ARG A 100 -5.69 -5.52 21.68
N PRO A 101 -5.15 -6.69 22.09
CA PRO A 101 -5.46 -7.29 23.37
C PRO A 101 -4.94 -6.43 24.53
N CYS A 102 -5.70 -6.39 25.62
CA CYS A 102 -5.31 -5.80 26.89
C CYS A 102 -5.80 -6.70 28.03
N ALA A 103 -5.25 -6.54 29.23
CA ALA A 103 -5.67 -7.31 30.39
C ALA A 103 -5.55 -6.50 31.68
N ASN A 104 -6.43 -6.79 32.62
CA ASN A 104 -6.32 -6.31 34.00
C ASN A 104 -6.43 -7.49 34.96
N ARG A 105 -6.46 -7.21 36.27
CA ARG A 105 -6.57 -8.25 37.32
C ARG A 105 -7.85 -9.10 37.25
N CYS A 106 -8.89 -8.63 36.55
CA CYS A 106 -10.21 -9.26 36.50
C CYS A 106 -10.46 -10.00 35.18
N GLY A 107 -9.70 -9.75 34.12
CA GLY A 107 -9.98 -10.33 32.82
C GLY A 107 -9.06 -9.88 31.69
N ASN A 108 -9.34 -10.41 30.51
CA ASN A 108 -8.84 -9.90 29.24
C ASN A 108 -9.88 -8.98 28.61
N GLY A 109 -9.43 -8.06 27.78
CA GLY A 109 -10.26 -7.19 26.95
C GLY A 109 -9.52 -6.80 25.68
N VAL A 110 -10.09 -5.83 24.98
CA VAL A 110 -9.48 -5.18 23.82
C VAL A 110 -9.47 -3.67 24.01
N THR A 111 -8.45 -3.00 23.49
CA THR A 111 -8.48 -1.56 23.21
C THR A 111 -8.68 -1.36 21.71
N VAL A 112 -9.33 -0.26 21.34
CA VAL A 112 -9.63 0.10 19.96
C VAL A 112 -8.92 1.40 19.62
N CYS A 113 -8.28 1.49 18.47
CA CYS A 113 -7.69 2.72 17.99
C CYS A 113 -8.79 3.72 17.60
N GLN A 114 -8.86 4.86 18.30
CA GLN A 114 -9.86 5.90 18.07
C GLN A 114 -9.26 7.29 18.28
N ASN A 115 -9.37 8.16 17.25
CA ASN A 115 -8.90 9.55 17.31
C ASN A 115 -7.42 9.68 17.72
N GLY A 116 -6.55 8.84 17.15
CA GLY A 116 -5.10 8.88 17.39
C GLY A 116 -4.67 8.35 18.77
N ALA A 117 -5.57 7.66 19.48
CA ALA A 117 -5.27 7.07 20.78
C ALA A 117 -5.97 5.71 20.97
N TRP A 118 -5.35 4.83 21.75
CA TRP A 118 -5.99 3.60 22.19
C TRP A 118 -7.06 3.89 23.23
N SER A 119 -8.26 3.34 23.04
CA SER A 119 -9.34 3.39 24.04
C SER A 119 -8.93 2.74 25.36
N ASP A 120 -9.74 2.95 26.40
CA ASP A 120 -9.65 2.14 27.61
C ASP A 120 -9.84 0.65 27.30
N CYS A 121 -9.24 -0.18 28.14
CA CYS A 121 -9.35 -1.62 28.03
C CYS A 121 -10.77 -2.08 28.38
N THR A 122 -11.42 -2.81 27.48
CA THR A 122 -12.78 -3.36 27.71
C THR A 122 -12.81 -4.54 28.72
N SER A 123 -11.69 -4.83 29.39
CA SER A 123 -11.63 -5.86 30.41
C SER A 123 -12.59 -5.54 31.57
N PRO A 124 -13.24 -6.54 32.19
CA PRO A 124 -14.13 -6.32 33.32
C PRO A 124 -13.47 -5.51 34.44
N GLU A 125 -14.19 -4.55 35.01
CA GLU A 125 -13.76 -3.85 36.23
C GLU A 125 -14.09 -4.67 37.49
N GLU A 126 -15.15 -5.47 37.41
CA GLU A 126 -15.56 -6.36 38.48
C GLU A 126 -14.88 -7.72 38.33
N CYS A 127 -14.06 -8.06 39.32
CA CYS A 127 -13.41 -9.37 39.41
C CYS A 127 -14.33 -10.44 40.00
N SER A 128 -15.58 -10.12 40.32
CA SER A 128 -16.51 -11.01 41.00
C SER A 128 -16.93 -12.19 40.11
N CYS A 129 -17.13 -13.34 40.73
CA CYS A 129 -17.62 -14.54 40.08
C CYS A 129 -18.43 -15.39 41.07
N ASP A 130 -19.46 -16.06 40.55
CA ASP A 130 -20.37 -16.90 41.33
C ASP A 130 -20.86 -18.05 40.44
N PRO A 131 -20.87 -19.32 40.91
CA PRO A 131 -20.37 -19.79 42.21
C PRO A 131 -18.83 -19.83 42.32
N PRO A 132 -18.27 -19.74 43.54
CA PRO A 132 -16.88 -20.11 43.80
C PRO A 132 -16.53 -21.48 43.22
N GLY A 133 -15.34 -21.61 42.63
CA GLY A 133 -14.92 -22.82 41.92
C GLY A 133 -15.43 -22.96 40.49
N SER A 134 -16.28 -22.05 40.01
CA SER A 134 -16.59 -21.96 38.57
C SER A 134 -15.33 -21.66 37.75
N ALA A 135 -15.35 -21.98 36.46
CA ALA A 135 -14.26 -21.72 35.53
C ALA A 135 -14.78 -21.09 34.24
N ARG A 136 -13.99 -20.20 33.64
CA ARG A 136 -14.25 -19.68 32.29
C ARG A 136 -13.03 -19.88 31.39
N ARG A 137 -13.29 -20.05 30.09
CA ARG A 137 -12.24 -20.08 29.07
C ARG A 137 -11.96 -18.68 28.58
N GLU A 138 -10.68 -18.35 28.48
CA GLU A 138 -10.18 -17.10 27.96
C GLU A 138 -9.19 -17.36 26.82
N PRO A 139 -9.15 -16.50 25.78
CA PRO A 139 -8.16 -16.61 24.72
C PRO A 139 -6.75 -16.33 25.26
N CYS A 140 -5.76 -17.04 24.72
CA CYS A 140 -4.35 -16.84 25.05
C CYS A 140 -3.44 -17.30 23.91
N GLY A 141 -2.23 -16.71 23.81
CA GLY A 141 -1.20 -17.14 22.86
C GLY A 141 -1.68 -17.22 21.40
N ARG A 142 -1.17 -18.22 20.66
CA ARG A 142 -1.51 -18.49 19.25
C ARG A 142 -2.86 -19.20 19.14
N CYS A 143 -3.97 -18.50 19.28
CA CYS A 143 -5.35 -19.05 19.27
C CYS A 143 -5.62 -20.13 20.34
N GLY A 144 -4.79 -20.20 21.38
CA GLY A 144 -5.01 -21.10 22.50
C GLY A 144 -6.12 -20.60 23.42
N THR A 145 -6.48 -21.45 24.38
CA THR A 145 -7.39 -21.08 25.46
C THR A 145 -6.83 -21.48 26.81
N ALA A 146 -7.01 -20.62 27.81
CA ALA A 146 -6.66 -20.89 29.19
C ALA A 146 -7.94 -20.92 30.03
N ASN A 147 -7.98 -21.80 31.03
CA ASN A 147 -9.02 -21.76 32.05
C ASN A 147 -8.63 -20.77 33.14
N ARG A 148 -9.55 -19.87 33.48
CA ARG A 148 -9.46 -19.05 34.68
C ARG A 148 -10.49 -19.51 35.68
N SER A 149 -10.07 -19.76 36.91
CA SER A 149 -10.93 -20.29 37.97
C SER A 149 -11.38 -19.19 38.92
N CYS A 150 -12.62 -19.28 39.36
CA CYS A 150 -13.17 -18.48 40.43
C CYS A 150 -12.65 -19.02 41.76
N THR A 151 -11.97 -18.18 42.53
CA THR A 151 -11.42 -18.60 43.83
C THR A 151 -12.55 -18.85 44.84
N ALA A 152 -12.20 -19.43 45.99
CA ALA A 152 -13.13 -19.63 47.10
C ALA A 152 -13.74 -18.30 47.61
N ASP A 153 -13.06 -17.17 47.37
CA ASP A 153 -13.48 -15.84 47.78
C ASP A 153 -14.47 -15.19 46.78
N GLY A 154 -14.89 -15.90 45.73
CA GLY A 154 -15.81 -15.35 44.72
C GLY A 154 -15.15 -14.33 43.79
N VAL A 155 -13.84 -14.48 43.55
CA VAL A 155 -13.05 -13.58 42.69
C VAL A 155 -12.30 -14.40 41.65
N TRP A 156 -12.25 -13.96 40.39
CA TRP A 156 -11.43 -14.62 39.37
C TRP A 156 -9.96 -14.62 39.78
N ALA A 157 -9.30 -15.77 39.63
CA ALA A 157 -7.87 -15.89 39.88
C ALA A 157 -7.08 -14.87 39.06
N ARG A 158 -6.07 -14.24 39.68
CA ARG A 158 -5.29 -13.16 39.06
C ARG A 158 -4.66 -13.57 37.75
N ASP A 159 -4.14 -14.79 37.68
CA ASP A 159 -3.47 -15.32 36.50
C ASP A 159 -4.31 -16.51 35.98
N PRO A 160 -4.64 -16.56 34.67
CA PRO A 160 -5.22 -17.75 34.06
C PRO A 160 -4.30 -18.96 34.21
N GLY A 161 -4.87 -20.17 34.10
CA GLY A 161 -4.10 -21.40 33.98
C GLY A 161 -3.22 -21.43 32.71
N PRO A 162 -2.48 -22.53 32.50
CA PRO A 162 -1.65 -22.67 31.30
C PRO A 162 -2.50 -22.54 30.03
N CYS A 163 -1.86 -22.00 28.98
CA CYS A 163 -2.50 -21.84 27.69
C CYS A 163 -2.46 -23.18 26.93
N ASP A 164 -3.62 -23.79 26.73
CA ASP A 164 -3.80 -25.05 26.02
C ASP A 164 -4.24 -24.81 24.56
N GLY A 165 -3.93 -25.76 23.68
CA GLY A 165 -4.40 -25.73 22.29
C GLY A 165 -3.79 -24.63 21.42
N GLN A 166 -2.56 -24.18 21.71
CA GLN A 166 -1.88 -23.18 20.89
C GLN A 166 -1.57 -23.73 19.49
N GLY A 167 -1.80 -22.91 18.47
CA GLY A 167 -1.50 -23.18 17.08
C GLY A 167 -0.02 -22.96 16.71
N ALA A 168 0.30 -23.28 15.45
CA ALA A 168 1.66 -23.24 14.93
C ALA A 168 2.16 -21.81 14.69
N CYS A 169 1.26 -20.85 14.49
CA CYS A 169 1.57 -19.47 14.10
C CYS A 169 0.56 -18.47 14.68
N GLU A 170 0.89 -17.18 14.62
CA GLU A 170 -0.02 -16.10 15.00
C GLU A 170 -0.90 -15.71 13.80
N PRO A 171 -2.22 -15.47 13.97
CA PRO A 171 -3.12 -15.20 12.85
C PRO A 171 -2.64 -14.02 12.01
N GLY A 172 -2.72 -14.15 10.69
CA GLY A 172 -2.26 -13.13 9.76
C GLY A 172 -0.75 -13.06 9.56
N SER A 173 0.05 -13.78 10.35
CA SER A 173 1.49 -13.88 10.09
C SER A 173 1.76 -14.44 8.70
N GLU A 174 2.80 -13.95 8.04
CA GLU A 174 3.25 -14.43 6.76
C GLU A 174 4.61 -15.11 6.89
N GLN A 175 4.81 -16.15 6.08
CA GLN A 175 6.11 -16.79 5.90
C GLN A 175 6.46 -16.83 4.43
N VAL A 176 7.71 -16.47 4.14
CA VAL A 176 8.30 -16.57 2.82
C VAL A 176 9.55 -17.43 2.93
N GLU A 177 9.70 -18.39 2.02
CA GLU A 177 10.92 -19.16 1.89
C GLU A 177 11.36 -19.27 0.43
N ALA A 178 12.65 -19.53 0.24
CA ALA A 178 13.20 -19.84 -1.06
C ALA A 178 12.73 -21.23 -1.51
N CYS A 179 12.40 -21.37 -2.79
CA CYS A 179 12.02 -22.66 -3.35
C CYS A 179 12.59 -22.85 -4.76
N GLY A 180 13.89 -23.15 -4.80
CA GLY A 180 14.66 -23.40 -6.04
C GLY A 180 14.84 -22.15 -6.91
N ASP A 181 15.87 -22.16 -7.76
CA ASP A 181 15.96 -21.31 -8.97
C ASP A 181 15.57 -19.85 -8.77
N CYS A 182 16.12 -19.24 -7.71
CA CYS A 182 15.91 -17.82 -7.40
C CYS A 182 14.43 -17.41 -7.27
N SER A 183 13.59 -18.35 -6.83
CA SER A 183 12.15 -18.20 -6.65
C SER A 183 11.78 -18.26 -5.16
N THR A 184 10.65 -17.65 -4.81
CA THR A 184 10.12 -17.65 -3.45
C THR A 184 8.69 -18.16 -3.44
N ARG A 185 8.30 -18.80 -2.35
CA ARG A 185 6.90 -19.13 -2.06
C ARG A 185 6.49 -18.55 -0.72
N GLY A 186 5.25 -18.12 -0.65
CA GLY A 186 4.64 -17.58 0.56
C GLY A 186 3.59 -18.53 1.12
N ARG A 187 3.30 -18.39 2.42
CA ARG A 187 2.07 -18.87 3.03
C ARG A 187 1.66 -17.93 4.16
N SER A 188 0.37 -17.88 4.44
CA SER A 188 -0.19 -17.09 5.53
C SER A 188 -0.74 -17.99 6.65
N CYS A 189 -0.74 -17.46 7.86
CA CYS A 189 -1.35 -18.09 9.01
C CYS A 189 -2.83 -17.73 9.07
N GLY A 190 -3.70 -18.74 9.05
CA GLY A 190 -5.15 -18.55 9.14
C GLY A 190 -5.63 -18.11 10.52
N ALA A 191 -6.90 -17.74 10.63
CA ALA A 191 -7.55 -17.38 11.89
C ALA A 191 -7.55 -18.50 12.95
N GLU A 192 -7.41 -19.75 12.51
CA GLU A 192 -7.29 -20.93 13.38
C GLU A 192 -5.83 -21.16 13.86
N CYS A 193 -4.92 -20.22 13.62
CA CYS A 193 -3.50 -20.32 13.95
C CYS A 193 -2.77 -21.53 13.32
N LEU A 194 -3.24 -21.92 12.14
CA LEU A 194 -2.62 -22.95 11.31
C LEU A 194 -2.08 -22.30 10.04
N TRP A 195 -0.89 -22.73 9.62
CA TRP A 195 -0.34 -22.34 8.34
C TRP A 195 -1.20 -22.89 7.21
N ALA A 196 -1.52 -22.04 6.25
CA ALA A 196 -2.01 -22.50 4.96
C ALA A 196 -0.95 -23.36 4.25
N ASP A 197 -1.38 -24.08 3.22
CA ASP A 197 -0.45 -24.71 2.29
C ASP A 197 0.47 -23.65 1.67
N TRP A 198 1.70 -24.07 1.36
CA TRP A 198 2.61 -23.22 0.60
C TRP A 198 2.01 -22.89 -0.76
N ALA A 199 2.05 -21.61 -1.13
CA ALA A 199 1.78 -21.20 -2.49
C ALA A 199 2.76 -21.85 -3.47
N ALA A 200 2.43 -21.82 -4.76
CA ALA A 200 3.37 -22.18 -5.80
C ALA A 200 4.60 -21.27 -5.75
N CYS A 201 5.74 -21.76 -6.23
CA CYS A 201 6.94 -20.95 -6.36
C CYS A 201 6.71 -19.86 -7.41
N GLU A 202 6.76 -18.61 -6.98
CA GLU A 202 6.73 -17.47 -7.88
C GLU A 202 8.17 -17.12 -8.27
N ARG A 203 8.39 -16.98 -9.58
CA ARG A 203 9.67 -16.50 -10.12
C ARG A 203 9.80 -15.03 -9.77
N SER A 204 10.56 -14.72 -8.72
CA SER A 204 10.77 -13.36 -8.21
C SER A 204 11.98 -12.65 -8.84
N SER A 205 12.72 -13.33 -9.73
CA SER A 205 13.97 -12.83 -10.29
C SER A 205 13.99 -12.83 -11.82
N GLN A 206 14.82 -11.94 -12.40
CA GLN A 206 14.97 -11.76 -13.84
C GLN A 206 15.60 -12.97 -14.55
N CYS A 207 16.21 -13.89 -13.80
CA CYS A 207 16.96 -15.02 -14.35
C CYS A 207 17.08 -16.19 -13.35
N ASP A 208 17.42 -17.36 -13.88
CA ASP A 208 17.64 -18.59 -13.12
C ASP A 208 19.06 -19.14 -13.38
N PRO A 209 19.92 -19.27 -12.34
CA PRO A 209 21.27 -19.84 -12.48
C PRO A 209 21.31 -21.28 -13.00
N ALA A 210 20.23 -22.05 -12.83
CA ALA A 210 20.12 -23.42 -13.32
C ALA A 210 19.64 -23.49 -14.79
N ALA A 211 19.05 -22.42 -15.33
CA ALA A 211 18.52 -22.39 -16.71
C ALA A 211 19.60 -22.28 -17.80
N GLY A 212 20.88 -22.12 -17.43
CA GLY A 212 21.98 -21.89 -18.37
C GLY A 212 22.14 -20.42 -18.77
N PRO A 213 23.15 -20.09 -19.59
CA PRO A 213 23.36 -18.73 -20.05
C PRO A 213 22.25 -18.28 -21.02
N GLU A 214 21.92 -17.00 -20.98
CA GLU A 214 21.15 -16.36 -22.03
C GLU A 214 22.08 -15.99 -23.18
N VAL A 215 21.69 -16.38 -24.39
CA VAL A 215 22.42 -16.07 -25.63
C VAL A 215 21.63 -15.01 -26.39
N ALA A 216 22.32 -13.95 -26.83
CA ALA A 216 21.75 -12.93 -27.70
C ALA A 216 22.67 -12.66 -28.88
N ASP A 217 22.05 -12.25 -29.99
CA ASP A 217 22.79 -11.77 -31.15
C ASP A 217 23.53 -10.47 -30.81
N CYS A 218 24.72 -10.31 -31.39
CA CYS A 218 25.50 -9.07 -31.37
C CYS A 218 25.88 -8.67 -32.80
N THR A 219 26.63 -7.57 -32.95
CA THR A 219 26.99 -7.02 -34.26
C THR A 219 27.65 -8.07 -35.16
N GLU A 220 27.41 -7.99 -36.47
CA GLU A 220 28.10 -8.78 -37.51
C GLU A 220 27.89 -10.32 -37.40
N CYS A 221 26.64 -10.74 -37.13
CA CYS A 221 26.22 -12.14 -37.00
C CYS A 221 26.99 -12.95 -35.91
N GLY A 222 27.53 -12.27 -34.89
CA GLY A 222 28.09 -12.92 -33.70
C GLY A 222 27.04 -13.20 -32.62
N THR A 223 27.44 -13.98 -31.62
CA THR A 223 26.63 -14.25 -30.41
C THR A 223 27.40 -13.85 -29.16
N GLN A 224 26.70 -13.32 -28.17
CA GLN A 224 27.22 -13.05 -26.83
C GLN A 224 26.36 -13.79 -25.80
N GLU A 225 26.98 -14.14 -24.68
CA GLU A 225 26.32 -14.86 -23.59
C GLU A 225 26.40 -14.08 -22.28
N ARG A 226 25.37 -14.23 -21.43
CA ARG A 226 25.44 -13.82 -20.01
C ARG A 226 24.87 -14.91 -19.13
N SER A 227 25.44 -15.08 -17.94
CA SER A 227 24.96 -16.05 -16.96
C SER A 227 24.20 -15.37 -15.83
N CYS A 228 23.20 -16.05 -15.29
CA CYS A 228 22.55 -15.62 -14.07
C CYS A 228 23.48 -15.85 -12.88
N THR A 229 23.70 -14.83 -12.07
CA THR A 229 24.55 -14.90 -10.88
C THR A 229 23.83 -15.59 -9.71
N GLY A 230 24.58 -16.02 -8.69
CA GLY A 230 23.98 -16.54 -7.43
C GLY A 230 23.13 -15.51 -6.66
N THR A 231 23.17 -14.24 -7.07
CA THR A 231 22.29 -13.16 -6.59
C THR A 231 21.05 -12.97 -7.47
N CYS A 232 20.78 -13.88 -8.40
CA CYS A 232 19.56 -13.89 -9.21
C CYS A 232 19.42 -12.66 -10.12
N LEU A 233 20.56 -12.10 -10.51
CA LEU A 233 20.69 -11.02 -11.47
C LEU A 233 21.52 -11.50 -12.66
N TRP A 234 21.14 -11.06 -13.85
CA TRP A 234 21.95 -11.27 -15.03
C TRP A 234 23.33 -10.64 -14.81
N GLY A 235 24.37 -11.42 -15.07
CA GLY A 235 25.72 -10.88 -15.19
C GLY A 235 25.84 -9.94 -16.38
N THR A 236 27.00 -9.30 -16.51
CA THR A 236 27.34 -8.56 -17.72
C THR A 236 27.37 -9.51 -18.92
N TRP A 237 26.95 -9.00 -20.08
CA TRP A 237 27.19 -9.68 -21.35
C TRP A 237 28.69 -9.92 -21.55
N GLY A 238 29.02 -11.13 -22.02
CA GLY A 238 30.36 -11.47 -22.49
C GLY A 238 30.74 -10.70 -23.75
N LEU A 239 31.97 -10.93 -24.23
CA LEU A 239 32.39 -10.40 -25.53
C LEU A 239 31.58 -11.06 -26.65
N CYS A 240 31.35 -10.33 -27.74
CA CYS A 240 30.73 -10.87 -28.93
C CYS A 240 31.68 -11.87 -29.58
N GLU A 241 31.28 -13.15 -29.66
CA GLU A 241 32.05 -14.19 -30.34
C GLU A 241 31.53 -14.39 -31.77
N GLY A 242 32.44 -14.54 -32.73
CA GLY A 242 32.11 -14.83 -34.14
C GLY A 242 31.78 -13.61 -35.01
N GLY A 243 31.84 -12.40 -34.45
CA GLY A 243 31.52 -11.13 -35.14
C GLY A 243 32.65 -10.47 -35.93
N ASP A 244 33.73 -11.18 -36.25
CA ASP A 244 34.88 -10.57 -36.94
C ASP A 244 34.92 -11.00 -38.42
N ASP A 245 34.76 -10.02 -39.32
CA ASP A 245 35.19 -9.97 -40.74
C ASP A 245 34.62 -11.00 -41.73
N LYS A 246 33.67 -11.86 -41.36
CA LYS A 246 33.14 -12.89 -42.28
C LYS A 246 32.01 -12.41 -43.19
N CYS A 247 31.33 -11.32 -42.85
CA CYS A 247 30.26 -10.76 -43.68
C CYS A 247 30.69 -9.42 -44.34
N ASP A 248 31.76 -9.43 -45.14
CA ASP A 248 32.17 -8.30 -45.97
C ASP A 248 31.16 -8.06 -47.12
N THR A 249 30.09 -7.30 -46.86
CA THR A 249 29.18 -6.61 -47.82
C THR A 249 28.38 -7.45 -48.87
N PRO A 250 27.17 -7.00 -49.25
CA PRO A 250 25.97 -6.77 -48.44
C PRO A 250 25.17 -8.09 -48.36
N MET A 251 25.38 -8.90 -47.33
CA MET A 251 24.60 -10.11 -47.10
C MET A 251 23.90 -10.01 -45.74
N THR A 252 22.57 -10.08 -45.78
CA THR A 252 21.70 -9.95 -44.62
C THR A 252 21.82 -11.19 -43.74
N CYS A 253 22.01 -11.04 -42.42
CA CYS A 253 22.02 -12.20 -41.51
C CYS A 253 20.73 -13.00 -41.70
N SER A 254 20.86 -14.29 -42.03
CA SER A 254 19.75 -15.24 -42.02
C SER A 254 19.34 -15.53 -40.58
N THR A 255 18.09 -15.93 -40.34
CA THR A 255 17.50 -16.22 -39.01
C THR A 255 18.21 -17.33 -38.21
N ASN A 256 19.32 -17.90 -38.71
CA ASN A 256 20.10 -18.96 -38.09
C ASN A 256 21.57 -18.55 -37.81
N GLY A 257 21.91 -17.26 -37.81
CA GLY A 257 23.28 -16.81 -37.52
C GLY A 257 24.32 -17.15 -38.61
N LEU A 258 23.85 -17.47 -39.82
CA LEU A 258 24.71 -17.71 -40.98
C LEU A 258 24.64 -16.50 -41.92
N CYS A 259 25.80 -15.93 -42.32
CA CYS A 259 25.84 -14.95 -43.42
C CYS A 259 25.26 -15.65 -44.68
N ALA A 260 24.27 -15.04 -45.35
CA ALA A 260 23.55 -15.64 -46.48
C ALA A 260 23.48 -14.74 -47.71
#